data_AF-A0A5B7DNU9-F1
#
_entry.id   AF-A0A5B7DNU9-F1
#
_cell.length_a   1.000
_cell.length_b   1.000
_cell.length_c   1.000
_cell.angle_alpha   90.00
_cell.angle_beta   90.00
_cell.angle_gamma   90.00
#
_symmetry.space_group_name_H-M   'P 1'
#
loop_
_entity.id
_entity.type
_entity.pdbx_description
1 polymer ?
#
loop_
_entity_poly.entity_id
_entity_poly.type
_entity_poly.pdbx_seq_one_letter_code
_entity_poly.pdbx_strand_id
1 'polypeptide(L)'
;MGKAGWVTSRRPRYALFTPQLTMAKLVNKGENHVKSVLQLAKHSFINRKCQYLLNSNSPAYDLWHLVKNISNNFTSSSFPPLFHPDGTTAISSVSKAELFSQTFAKSSTLDDSGLVPPSPPPSDYFVPTLKVLYYDVFHALAGLNLGKAYEPDGVTPIVLKNCASVFALCLTKLF
;
A
#
# COMPACT_ATOMS: atom_id res chain seq x y z
N MET A 1 -68.05 58.78 52.78
CA MET A 1 -67.55 58.04 51.60
C MET A 1 -66.02 58.03 51.60
N GLY A 2 -65.39 56.93 52.04
CA GLY A 2 -63.94 56.76 51.99
C GLY A 2 -63.50 56.09 50.69
N LYS A 3 -62.52 56.66 49.99
CA LYS A 3 -61.84 56.03 48.84
C LYS A 3 -60.51 55.46 49.34
N ALA A 4 -60.43 54.15 49.52
CA ALA A 4 -59.18 53.45 49.79
C ALA A 4 -58.40 53.27 48.47
N GLY A 5 -57.25 53.92 48.37
CA GLY A 5 -56.28 53.73 47.29
C GLY A 5 -55.42 52.50 47.56
N TRP A 6 -55.39 51.56 46.63
CA TRP A 6 -54.49 50.40 46.70
C TRP A 6 -53.08 50.83 46.25
N VAL A 7 -52.13 50.89 47.18
CA VAL A 7 -50.70 51.02 46.89
C VAL A 7 -50.20 49.66 46.41
N THR A 8 -49.91 49.54 45.11
CA THR A 8 -49.25 48.34 44.55
C THR A 8 -47.75 48.40 44.87
N SER A 9 -47.37 47.71 45.94
CA SER A 9 -45.98 47.46 46.31
C SER A 9 -45.30 46.64 45.21
N ARG A 10 -44.44 47.28 44.41
CA ARG A 10 -43.53 46.58 43.49
C ARG A 10 -42.50 45.82 44.32
N ARG A 11 -42.72 44.52 44.52
CA ARG A 11 -41.65 43.62 44.98
C ARG A 11 -40.55 43.57 43.92
N PRO A 12 -39.26 43.70 44.27
CA PRO A 12 -38.18 43.42 43.33
C PRO A 12 -38.26 41.94 42.94
N ARG A 13 -38.31 41.65 41.64
CA ARG A 13 -38.00 40.31 41.13
C ARG A 13 -36.51 40.09 41.34
N TYR A 14 -36.14 39.52 42.48
CA TYR A 14 -34.85 38.87 42.61
C TYR A 14 -34.85 37.72 41.60
N ALA A 15 -34.09 37.89 40.52
CA ALA A 15 -33.81 36.79 39.61
C ALA A 15 -33.13 35.70 40.44
N LEU A 16 -33.82 34.58 40.65
CA LEU A 16 -33.24 33.38 41.24
C LEU A 16 -32.13 32.92 40.31
N PHE A 17 -30.89 33.27 40.65
CA PHE A 17 -29.69 32.82 39.99
C PHE A 17 -29.54 31.34 40.32
N THR A 18 -30.00 30.46 39.44
CA THR A 18 -29.94 29.01 39.65
C THR A 18 -28.54 28.50 39.29
N PRO A 19 -27.73 28.03 40.26
CA PRO A 19 -26.34 27.64 40.03
C PRO A 19 -26.18 26.43 39.08
N GLN A 20 -27.23 25.62 38.91
CA GLN A 20 -27.26 24.48 37.98
C GLN A 20 -27.13 24.90 36.50
N LEU A 21 -27.77 26.01 36.10
CA LEU A 21 -27.77 26.46 34.70
C LEU A 21 -26.43 27.07 34.28
N THR A 22 -25.69 27.67 35.22
CA THR A 22 -24.33 28.19 35.02
C THR A 22 -23.29 27.09 34.97
N MET A 23 -23.42 26.04 35.80
CA MET A 23 -22.50 24.90 35.77
C MET A 23 -22.57 24.11 34.45
N ALA A 24 -23.78 23.83 33.94
CA ALA A 24 -23.94 23.17 32.65
C ALA A 24 -23.36 24.00 31.48
N LYS A 25 -23.52 25.33 31.51
CA LYS A 25 -22.91 26.25 30.52
C LYS A 25 -21.38 26.24 30.58
N LEU A 26 -20.80 26.16 31.78
CA LEU A 26 -19.35 26.07 31.96
C LEU A 26 -18.78 24.74 31.46
N VAL A 27 -19.47 23.62 31.73
CA VAL A 27 -19.09 22.29 31.21
C VAL A 27 -19.12 22.28 29.67
N ASN A 28 -20.21 22.75 29.06
CA ASN A 28 -20.31 22.85 27.60
C ASN A 28 -19.23 23.76 26.99
N LYS A 29 -18.88 24.86 27.67
CA LYS A 29 -17.78 25.75 27.26
C LYS A 29 -16.43 25.03 27.33
N GLY A 30 -16.21 24.24 28.39
CA GLY A 30 -15.03 23.39 28.55
C GLY A 30 -14.93 22.33 27.45
N GLU A 31 -16.01 21.60 27.19
CA GLU A 31 -16.05 20.59 26.12
C GLU A 31 -15.78 21.19 24.73
N ASN A 32 -16.40 22.32 24.42
CA ASN A 32 -16.18 23.02 23.15
C ASN A 32 -14.74 23.54 23.03
N HIS A 33 -14.16 24.02 24.14
CA HIS A 33 -12.76 24.42 24.16
C HIS A 33 -11.83 23.23 23.90
N VAL A 34 -12.04 22.09 24.56
CA VAL A 34 -11.24 20.87 24.34
C VAL A 34 -11.37 20.38 22.90
N LYS A 35 -12.59 20.34 22.34
CA LYS A 35 -12.82 19.99 20.92
C LYS A 35 -12.08 20.94 19.99
N SER A 36 -12.13 22.25 20.26
CA SER A 36 -11.44 23.27 19.47
C SER A 36 -9.91 23.10 19.54
N VAL A 37 -9.34 22.93 20.73
CA VAL A 37 -7.89 22.69 20.91
C VAL A 37 -7.46 21.42 20.19
N LEU A 38 -8.23 20.34 20.29
CA LEU A 38 -7.93 19.09 19.59
C LEU A 38 -7.99 19.27 18.07
N GLN A 39 -8.99 19.99 17.54
CA GLN A 39 -9.08 20.28 16.11
C GLN A 39 -7.90 21.13 15.63
N LEU A 40 -7.53 22.17 16.38
CA LEU A 40 -6.37 23.01 16.09
C LEU A 40 -5.07 22.19 16.07
N ALA A 41 -4.87 21.32 17.06
CA ALA A 41 -3.71 20.45 17.13
C ALA A 41 -3.64 19.50 15.93
N LYS A 42 -4.78 18.88 15.54
CA LYS A 42 -4.86 18.02 14.34
C LYS A 42 -4.54 18.80 13.06
N HIS A 43 -5.13 19.97 12.89
CA HIS A 43 -4.91 20.80 11.71
C HIS A 43 -3.46 21.28 11.62
N SER A 44 -2.88 21.71 12.74
CA SER A 44 -1.47 22.09 12.84
C SER A 44 -0.53 20.95 12.46
N PHE A 45 -0.79 19.74 12.97
CA PHE A 45 -0.02 18.55 12.63
C PHE A 45 -0.08 18.22 11.13
N ILE A 46 -1.29 18.21 10.55
CA ILE A 46 -1.48 17.95 9.11
C ILE A 46 -0.74 19.00 8.29
N ASN A 47 -0.90 20.28 8.61
CA ASN A 47 -0.26 21.37 7.88
C ASN A 47 1.28 21.25 7.96
N ARG A 48 1.84 20.95 9.14
CA ARG A 48 3.29 20.70 9.29
C ARG A 48 3.76 19.54 8.43
N LYS A 49 3.00 18.45 8.35
CA LYS A 49 3.31 17.31 7.48
C LYS A 49 3.23 17.67 6.00
N CYS A 50 2.21 18.42 5.57
CA CYS A 50 2.11 18.92 4.21
C CYS A 50 3.31 19.81 3.83
N GLN A 51 3.69 20.74 4.71
CA GLN A 51 4.86 21.59 4.48
C GLN A 51 6.18 20.80 4.43
N TYR A 52 6.33 19.76 5.25
CA TYR A 52 7.48 18.85 5.16
C TYR A 52 7.56 18.15 3.80
N LEU A 53 6.43 17.66 3.28
CA LEU A 53 6.38 16.98 1.98
C LEU A 53 6.68 17.93 0.81
N LEU A 54 6.14 19.15 0.86
CA LEU A 54 6.35 20.17 -0.18
C LEU A 54 7.80 20.65 -0.25
N ASN A 55 8.48 20.73 0.89
CA ASN A 55 9.86 21.22 0.99
C ASN A 55 10.90 20.10 1.06
N SER A 56 10.51 18.85 0.76
CA SER A 56 11.43 17.71 0.77
C SER A 56 12.36 17.73 -0.45
N ASN A 57 13.60 17.27 -0.27
CA ASN A 57 14.54 17.02 -1.37
C ASN A 57 14.08 15.85 -2.28
N SER A 58 13.13 15.02 -1.85
CA SER A 58 12.52 13.97 -2.66
C SER A 58 11.01 13.83 -2.35
N PRO A 59 10.17 14.73 -2.91
CA PRO A 59 8.74 14.81 -2.58
C PRO A 59 7.98 13.51 -2.88
N ALA A 60 8.32 12.83 -3.98
CA ALA A 60 7.68 11.59 -4.37
C ALA A 60 8.01 10.43 -3.40
N TYR A 61 9.27 10.31 -2.98
CA TYR A 61 9.69 9.27 -2.04
C TYR A 61 9.03 9.45 -0.67
N ASP A 62 9.08 10.66 -0.12
CA ASP A 62 8.49 10.95 1.19
C ASP A 62 6.97 10.83 1.19
N LEU A 63 6.30 11.22 0.09
CA LEU A 63 4.87 10.99 -0.09
C LEU A 63 4.55 9.49 -0.11
N TRP A 64 5.29 8.70 -0.89
CA TRP A 64 5.10 7.24 -0.93
C TRP A 64 5.36 6.58 0.42
N HIS A 65 6.35 7.05 1.18
CA HIS A 65 6.59 6.57 2.53
C HIS A 65 5.45 6.93 3.49
N LEU A 66 4.88 8.14 3.39
CA LEU A 66 3.71 8.51 4.18
C LEU A 66 2.49 7.64 3.81
N VAL A 67 2.21 7.49 2.52
CA VAL A 67 1.13 6.64 2.02
C VAL A 67 1.31 5.22 2.51
N LYS A 68 2.53 4.67 2.45
CA LYS A 68 2.85 3.33 2.96
C LYS A 68 2.65 3.22 4.47
N ASN A 69 3.05 4.22 5.25
CA ASN A 69 2.86 4.19 6.70
C ASN A 69 1.37 4.27 7.08
N ILE A 70 0.57 5.02 6.33
CA ILE A 70 -0.90 5.08 6.50
C ILE A 70 -1.53 3.75 6.01
N SER A 71 -1.05 3.21 4.89
CA SER A 71 -1.56 1.99 4.27
C SER A 71 -1.09 0.70 4.95
N ASN A 72 -0.03 0.74 5.76
CA ASN A 72 0.43 -0.39 6.57
C ASN A 72 -0.56 -0.78 7.69
N ASN A 73 -1.68 -0.05 7.82
CA ASN A 73 -2.87 -0.48 8.57
C ASN A 73 -3.95 -1.14 7.70
N PHE A 74 -3.83 -1.10 6.37
CA PHE A 74 -4.77 -1.70 5.41
C PHE A 74 -4.19 -2.93 4.68
N THR A 75 -2.90 -3.23 4.86
CA THR A 75 -2.29 -4.47 4.38
C THR A 75 -2.53 -5.61 5.38
N SER A 76 -3.80 -5.84 5.74
CA SER A 76 -4.21 -7.24 5.85
C SER A 76 -4.02 -7.82 4.46
N SER A 77 -3.07 -8.73 4.29
CA SER A 77 -2.98 -9.61 3.13
C SER A 77 -4.33 -10.32 2.99
N SER A 78 -5.29 -9.67 2.34
CA SER A 78 -6.64 -10.19 2.13
C SER A 78 -6.62 -11.04 0.86
N PHE A 79 -5.76 -12.06 0.85
CA PHE A 79 -6.07 -13.22 0.05
C PHE A 79 -7.32 -13.83 0.69
N PRO A 80 -8.44 -13.93 -0.05
CA PRO A 80 -9.63 -14.56 0.49
C PRO A 80 -9.25 -15.98 0.98
N PRO A 81 -9.74 -16.41 2.15
CA PRO A 81 -9.46 -17.74 2.66
C PRO A 81 -9.88 -18.76 1.60
N LEU A 82 -8.97 -19.69 1.33
CA LEU A 82 -9.22 -20.80 0.42
C LEU A 82 -9.94 -21.89 1.19
N PHE A 83 -11.06 -22.36 0.66
CA PHE A 83 -11.87 -23.39 1.29
C PHE A 83 -11.68 -24.72 0.57
N HIS A 84 -11.46 -25.76 1.36
CA HIS A 84 -11.57 -27.13 0.90
C HIS A 84 -13.05 -27.46 0.56
N PRO A 85 -13.29 -28.47 -0.28
CA PRO A 85 -14.66 -28.91 -0.59
C PRO A 85 -15.49 -29.35 0.63
N ASP A 86 -14.83 -29.73 1.73
CA ASP A 86 -15.44 -30.10 3.01
C ASP A 86 -15.83 -28.87 3.88
N GLY A 87 -15.58 -27.66 3.39
CA GLY A 87 -15.86 -26.40 4.08
C GLY A 87 -14.75 -25.95 5.04
N THR A 88 -13.67 -26.71 5.20
CA THR A 88 -12.54 -26.31 6.05
C THR A 88 -11.66 -25.27 5.34
N THR A 89 -10.96 -24.43 6.12
CA THR A 89 -10.06 -23.40 5.55
C THR A 89 -8.65 -23.94 5.38
N ALA A 90 -8.07 -23.74 4.20
CA ALA A 90 -6.68 -24.06 3.91
C ALA A 90 -5.73 -23.09 4.64
N ILE A 91 -5.15 -23.56 5.74
CA ILE A 91 -4.28 -22.73 6.62
C ILE A 91 -2.80 -22.78 6.24
N SER A 92 -2.31 -23.88 5.66
CA SER A 92 -0.90 -24.03 5.28
C SER A 92 -0.65 -23.71 3.81
N SER A 93 0.58 -23.28 3.47
CA SER A 93 0.97 -23.03 2.07
C SER A 93 0.83 -24.27 1.19
N VAL A 94 1.16 -25.45 1.74
CA VAL A 94 1.04 -26.75 1.07
C VAL A 94 -0.42 -27.05 0.73
N SER A 95 -1.32 -26.96 1.71
CA SER A 95 -2.75 -27.19 1.53
C SER A 95 -3.36 -26.24 0.49
N LYS A 96 -2.92 -24.98 0.46
CA LYS A 96 -3.34 -24.02 -0.58
C LYS A 96 -2.84 -24.40 -1.97
N ALA A 97 -1.57 -24.82 -2.09
CA ALA A 97 -0.98 -25.23 -3.37
C ALA A 97 -1.66 -26.49 -3.95
N GLU A 98 -1.98 -27.45 -3.08
CA GLU A 98 -2.75 -28.64 -3.45
C GLU A 98 -4.15 -28.26 -3.93
N LEU A 99 -4.85 -27.35 -3.23
CA LEU A 99 -6.18 -26.90 -3.64
C LEU A 99 -6.17 -26.20 -5.00
N PHE A 100 -5.16 -25.38 -5.28
CA PHE A 100 -4.97 -24.78 -6.61
C PHE A 100 -4.73 -25.84 -7.67
N SER A 101 -3.87 -26.81 -7.40
CA SER A 101 -3.55 -27.89 -8.33
C SER A 101 -4.78 -28.73 -8.66
N GLN A 102 -5.58 -29.07 -7.65
CA GLN A 102 -6.82 -29.81 -7.82
C GLN A 102 -7.87 -29.01 -8.61
N THR A 103 -8.03 -27.72 -8.30
CA THR A 103 -8.95 -26.84 -9.04
C THR A 103 -8.53 -26.74 -10.51
N PHE A 104 -7.24 -26.55 -10.75
CA PHE A 104 -6.68 -26.49 -12.11
C PHE A 104 -6.90 -27.80 -12.87
N ALA A 105 -6.58 -28.94 -12.25
CA ALA A 105 -6.77 -30.26 -12.86
C ALA A 105 -8.24 -30.53 -13.21
N LYS A 106 -9.18 -30.14 -12.34
CA LYS A 106 -10.63 -30.26 -12.61
C LYS A 106 -11.08 -29.40 -13.79
N SER A 107 -10.49 -28.22 -13.98
CA SER A 107 -10.80 -27.34 -15.11
C SER A 107 -10.04 -27.70 -16.39
N SER A 108 -9.01 -28.55 -16.30
CA SER A 108 -8.24 -29.04 -17.44
C SER A 108 -8.94 -30.23 -18.09
N THR A 109 -10.03 -29.96 -18.82
CA THR A 109 -10.80 -30.97 -19.58
C THR A 109 -10.16 -31.32 -20.93
N LEU A 110 -8.84 -31.15 -21.07
CA LEU A 110 -8.14 -31.54 -22.28
C LEU A 110 -8.09 -33.07 -22.37
N ASP A 111 -8.58 -33.58 -23.49
CA ASP A 111 -8.51 -35.00 -23.81
C ASP A 111 -7.06 -35.37 -24.16
N ASP A 112 -6.37 -36.01 -23.21
CA ASP A 112 -5.01 -36.52 -23.35
C ASP A 112 -4.99 -37.97 -23.87
N SER A 113 -6.01 -38.37 -24.65
CA SER A 113 -6.13 -39.72 -25.23
C SER A 113 -5.07 -40.07 -26.29
N GLY A 114 -3.90 -39.40 -26.27
CA GLY A 114 -2.81 -39.59 -27.22
C GLY A 114 -2.99 -38.79 -28.52
N LEU A 115 -3.85 -37.77 -28.50
CA LEU A 115 -3.96 -36.83 -29.61
C LEU A 115 -2.68 -36.00 -29.69
N VAL A 116 -1.80 -36.37 -30.61
CA VAL A 116 -0.61 -35.58 -30.94
C VAL A 116 -1.11 -34.23 -31.45
N PRO A 117 -0.68 -33.09 -30.86
CA PRO A 117 -1.02 -31.79 -31.39
C PRO A 117 -0.63 -31.75 -32.87
N PRO A 118 -1.46 -31.13 -33.75
CA PRO A 118 -1.18 -31.10 -35.18
C PRO A 118 0.24 -30.58 -35.39
N SER A 119 1.04 -31.29 -36.20
CA SER A 119 2.40 -30.85 -36.50
C SER A 119 2.34 -29.42 -37.03
N PRO A 120 3.16 -28.50 -36.50
CA PRO A 120 3.20 -27.15 -37.04
C PRO A 120 3.49 -27.21 -38.54
N PRO A 121 2.92 -26.31 -39.36
CA PRO A 121 3.25 -26.25 -40.77
C PRO A 121 4.77 -26.10 -40.95
N PRO A 122 5.35 -26.68 -42.02
CA PRO A 122 6.77 -26.47 -42.34
C PRO A 122 7.06 -24.97 -42.36
N SER A 123 8.01 -24.53 -41.54
CA SER A 123 8.43 -23.14 -41.45
C SER A 123 9.74 -22.97 -42.18
N ASP A 124 9.76 -22.13 -43.21
CA ASP A 124 10.99 -21.70 -43.88
C ASP A 124 11.76 -20.63 -43.07
N TYR A 125 11.18 -20.17 -41.95
CA TYR A 125 11.86 -19.29 -41.02
C TYR A 125 12.82 -20.10 -40.15
N PHE A 126 14.09 -20.11 -40.56
CA PHE A 126 15.18 -20.57 -39.72
C PHE A 126 15.58 -19.44 -38.77
N VAL A 127 15.72 -19.76 -37.49
CA VAL A 127 16.39 -18.85 -36.55
C VAL A 127 17.86 -18.80 -36.98
N PRO A 128 18.39 -17.63 -37.39
CA PRO A 128 19.77 -17.54 -37.82
C PRO A 128 20.69 -17.98 -36.68
N THR A 129 21.81 -18.62 -37.02
CA THR A 129 22.80 -19.05 -36.04
C THR A 129 23.32 -17.83 -35.27
N LEU A 130 22.87 -17.70 -34.02
CA LEU A 130 23.29 -16.64 -33.12
C LEU A 130 24.75 -16.91 -32.73
N LYS A 131 25.66 -16.03 -33.15
CA LYS A 131 27.05 -16.04 -32.69
C LYS A 131 27.21 -14.96 -31.63
N VAL A 132 27.32 -15.36 -30.37
CA VAL A 132 27.65 -14.45 -29.28
C VAL A 132 29.16 -14.28 -29.25
N LEU A 133 29.67 -13.06 -29.41
CA LEU A 133 31.10 -12.79 -29.28
C LEU A 133 31.41 -12.21 -27.89
N TYR A 134 32.65 -12.39 -27.45
CA TYR A 134 33.16 -11.84 -26.19
C TYR A 134 32.89 -10.33 -26.08
N TYR A 135 33.16 -9.59 -27.16
CA TYR A 135 32.99 -8.13 -27.17
C TYR A 135 31.52 -7.70 -27.03
N ASP A 136 30.59 -8.46 -27.64
CA ASP A 136 29.16 -8.15 -27.53
C ASP A 136 28.70 -8.26 -26.07
N VAL A 137 29.11 -9.34 -25.39
CA VAL A 137 28.78 -9.55 -23.98
C VAL A 137 29.48 -8.52 -23.09
N PHE A 138 30.76 -8.25 -23.35
CA PHE A 138 31.53 -7.26 -22.60
C PHE A 138 30.88 -5.87 -22.69
N HIS A 139 30.50 -5.43 -23.89
CA HIS A 139 29.84 -4.14 -24.09
C HIS A 139 28.45 -4.10 -23.46
N ALA A 140 27.69 -5.20 -23.52
CA ALA A 140 26.40 -5.29 -22.85
C ALA A 140 26.53 -5.13 -21.33
N LEU A 141 27.51 -5.81 -20.71
CA LEU A 141 27.78 -5.72 -19.26
C LEU A 141 28.37 -4.36 -18.86
N ALA A 142 29.31 -3.82 -19.63
CA ALA A 142 29.91 -2.51 -19.38
C ALA A 142 28.89 -1.37 -19.54
N GLY A 143 27.88 -1.56 -20.39
CA GLY A 143 26.78 -0.63 -20.65
C GLY A 143 25.64 -0.66 -19.63
N LEU A 144 25.72 -1.51 -18.59
CA LEU A 144 24.64 -1.61 -17.60
C LEU A 144 24.37 -0.27 -16.89
N ASN A 145 23.08 0.06 -16.77
CA ASN A 145 22.60 1.23 -16.04
C ASN A 145 22.58 0.95 -14.53
N LEU A 146 23.38 1.70 -13.77
CA LEU A 146 23.51 1.55 -12.32
C LEU A 146 22.29 2.06 -11.53
N GLY A 147 21.42 2.86 -12.13
CA GLY A 147 20.20 3.36 -11.50
C GLY A 147 19.00 2.40 -11.58
N LYS A 148 19.19 1.21 -12.17
CA LYS A 148 18.14 0.20 -12.27
C LYS A 148 18.07 -0.61 -10.98
N ALA A 149 16.85 -0.93 -10.53
CA ALA A 149 16.65 -1.79 -9.37
C ALA A 149 17.30 -3.17 -9.60
N TYR A 150 17.97 -3.69 -8.59
CA TYR A 150 18.52 -5.04 -8.58
C TYR A 150 17.51 -6.02 -7.96
N GLU A 151 17.55 -7.26 -8.43
CA GLU A 151 16.70 -8.32 -7.89
C GLU A 151 17.13 -8.72 -6.46
N PRO A 152 16.26 -9.42 -5.71
CA PRO A 152 16.57 -9.85 -4.34
C PRO A 152 17.73 -10.87 -4.25
N ASP A 153 18.33 -11.27 -5.37
CA ASP A 153 19.53 -12.12 -5.43
C ASP A 153 20.79 -11.43 -4.90
N GLY A 154 20.76 -10.10 -4.72
CA GLY A 154 21.87 -9.31 -4.21
C GLY A 154 22.95 -8.99 -5.24
N VAL A 155 22.75 -9.34 -6.51
CA VAL A 155 23.71 -9.06 -7.57
C VAL A 155 23.41 -7.69 -8.17
N THR A 156 24.19 -6.70 -7.74
CA THR A 156 24.01 -5.32 -8.21
C THR A 156 24.62 -5.10 -9.60
N PRO A 157 24.05 -4.22 -10.44
CA PRO A 157 24.60 -3.87 -11.75
C PRO A 157 26.06 -3.39 -11.70
N ILE A 158 26.49 -2.80 -10.58
CA ILE A 158 27.88 -2.36 -10.38
C ILE A 158 28.86 -3.54 -10.31
N VAL A 159 28.46 -4.65 -9.69
CA VAL A 159 29.28 -5.87 -9.62
C VAL A 159 29.42 -6.48 -11.01
N LEU A 160 28.32 -6.59 -11.75
CA LEU A 160 28.32 -7.12 -13.12
C LEU A 160 29.20 -6.27 -14.06
N LYS A 161 29.13 -4.95 -13.93
CA LYS A 161 29.93 -4.01 -14.71
C LYS A 161 31.43 -4.08 -14.37
N ASN A 162 31.78 -4.17 -13.09
CA ASN A 162 33.17 -4.29 -12.66
C ASN A 162 33.80 -5.63 -13.05
N CYS A 163 33.00 -6.70 -13.05
CA CYS A 163 33.42 -8.04 -13.43
C CYS A 163 33.18 -8.37 -14.91
N ALA A 164 32.88 -7.36 -15.75
CA ALA A 164 32.45 -7.57 -17.13
C ALA A 164 33.45 -8.39 -17.97
N SER A 165 34.76 -8.19 -17.78
CA SER A 165 35.79 -8.95 -18.51
C SER A 165 35.81 -10.43 -18.14
N VAL A 166 35.59 -10.75 -16.86
CA VAL A 166 35.55 -12.13 -16.36
C VAL A 166 34.26 -12.81 -16.81
N PHE A 167 33.13 -12.12 -16.69
CA PHE A 167 31.82 -12.65 -17.08
C PHE A 167 31.64 -12.78 -18.59
N ALA A 168 32.21 -11.87 -19.38
CA ALA A 168 32.12 -11.94 -20.84
C ALA A 168 32.67 -13.28 -21.35
N LEU A 169 33.79 -13.76 -20.81
CA LEU A 169 34.35 -15.05 -21.23
C LEU A 169 33.46 -16.24 -20.83
N CYS A 170 32.89 -16.23 -19.63
CA CYS A 170 32.02 -17.30 -19.15
C CYS A 170 30.71 -17.36 -19.93
N LEU A 171 30.08 -16.21 -20.16
CA LEU A 171 28.78 -16.11 -20.84
C LEU A 171 28.90 -16.37 -22.34
N THR A 172 29.98 -15.92 -22.99
CA THR A 172 30.24 -16.27 -24.40
C THR A 172 30.48 -17.76 -24.63
N LYS A 173 30.86 -18.53 -23.60
CA LYS A 173 30.96 -20.00 -23.70
C LYS A 173 29.65 -20.71 -23.37
N LEU A 174 28.76 -20.06 -22.63
CA LEU A 174 27.47 -20.61 -22.23
C LEU A 174 26.47 -20.60 -23.39
N PHE A 175 26.55 -19.57 -24.24
CA PHE A 175 25.71 -19.35 -25.42
C PHE A 175 26.49 -19.63 -26.70
#